data_AF-A0ABD1Z6E9-F1
#
_entry.id   AF-A0ABD1Z6E9-F1
#
_cell.length_a   1.000
_cell.length_b   1.000
_cell.length_c   1.000
_cell.angle_alpha   90.00
_cell.angle_beta   90.00
_cell.angle_gamma   90.00
#
_symmetry.space_group_name_H-M   'P 1'
#
loop_
_entity.id
_entity.type
_entity.pdbx_description
1 polymer ?
#
loop_
_entity_poly.entity_id
_entity_poly.type
_entity_poly.pdbx_seq_one_letter_code
_entity_poly.pdbx_strand_id
1 'polypeptide(L)'
;MVFELLHDCFIPEDSASGFDLLFQLCTHVAQGHLSLAAARLLGASRLLAIEKDSGGVRPIAVGEALYRLVARSLSLQFRATFSDHFEPWQFGVATRGGCETIVHGLRATLDLHPDWVVLQLDIRNAFNIVS
;
A
#
# COMPACT_ATOMS: atom_id res chain seq x y z
N MET A 1 -26.35 -1.77 -3.73
CA MET A 1 -25.64 -0.52 -3.38
C MET A 1 -24.24 -0.40 -4.01
N VAL A 2 -23.18 -1.12 -3.60
CA VAL A 2 -21.84 -0.99 -4.25
C VAL A 2 -21.87 -1.46 -5.71
N PHE A 3 -22.49 -2.61 -5.97
CA PHE A 3 -22.62 -3.17 -7.32
C PHE A 3 -23.40 -2.26 -8.28
N GLU A 4 -24.55 -1.72 -7.85
CA GLU A 4 -25.38 -0.81 -8.66
C GLU A 4 -24.64 0.50 -8.98
N LEU A 5 -23.95 1.08 -7.99
CA LEU A 5 -23.22 2.33 -8.19
C LEU A 5 -22.01 2.17 -9.13
N LEU A 6 -21.42 0.96 -9.16
CA LEU A 6 -20.34 0.62 -10.08
C LEU A 6 -20.86 0.21 -11.45
N HIS A 7 -22.04 -0.41 -11.52
CA HIS A 7 -22.71 -0.76 -12.77
C HIS A 7 -23.00 0.50 -13.60
N ASP A 8 -23.63 1.50 -12.99
CA ASP A 8 -24.04 2.73 -13.67
C ASP A 8 -22.85 3.62 -14.09
N CYS A 9 -21.68 3.44 -13.46
CA CYS A 9 -20.49 4.24 -13.77
C CYS A 9 -19.57 3.63 -14.84
N PHE A 10 -19.61 2.30 -15.05
CA PHE A 10 -18.52 1.61 -15.76
C PHE A 10 -18.92 0.45 -16.68
N ILE A 11 -20.21 0.10 -16.81
CA ILE A 11 -20.63 -1.06 -17.62
C ILE A 11 -21.29 -0.58 -18.93
N PRO A 12 -20.64 -0.78 -20.10
CA PRO A 12 -21.31 -0.62 -21.40
C PRO A 12 -22.45 -1.64 -21.55
N GLU A 13 -23.55 -1.27 -22.22
CA GLU A 13 -24.73 -2.13 -22.39
C GLU A 13 -24.48 -3.37 -23.29
N ASP A 14 -23.38 -3.39 -24.05
CA ASP A 14 -23.01 -4.51 -24.91
C ASP A 14 -22.17 -5.57 -24.18
N SER A 15 -22.38 -6.83 -24.58
CA SER A 15 -21.94 -8.10 -24.00
C SER A 15 -20.43 -8.32 -23.82
N ALA A 16 -19.76 -7.43 -23.09
CA ALA A 16 -18.43 -7.66 -22.54
C ALA A 16 -18.49 -8.77 -21.48
N SER A 17 -17.51 -9.67 -21.48
CA SER A 17 -17.45 -10.70 -20.45
C SER A 17 -17.29 -10.05 -19.07
N GLY A 18 -17.72 -10.72 -18.00
CA GLY A 18 -17.54 -10.20 -16.63
C GLY A 18 -16.08 -9.87 -16.29
N PHE A 19 -15.12 -10.49 -16.96
CA PHE A 19 -13.69 -10.19 -16.81
C PHE A 19 -13.29 -8.89 -17.49
N ASP A 20 -13.84 -8.59 -18.67
CA ASP A 20 -13.56 -7.34 -19.38
C ASP A 20 -14.06 -6.13 -18.60
N LEU A 21 -15.26 -6.23 -18.03
CA LEU A 21 -15.83 -5.21 -17.15
C LEU A 21 -14.99 -4.99 -15.89
N LEU A 22 -14.56 -6.08 -15.23
CA LEU A 22 -13.69 -5.99 -14.07
C LEU A 22 -12.34 -5.34 -14.42
N PHE A 23 -11.76 -5.69 -15.56
CA PHE A 23 -10.51 -5.11 -16.05
C PHE A 23 -10.65 -3.60 -16.33
N GLN A 24 -11.72 -3.20 -17.00
CA GLN A 24 -12.03 -1.78 -17.27
C GLN A 24 -12.19 -0.99 -15.96
N LEU A 25 -12.96 -1.53 -15.02
CA LEU A 25 -13.13 -0.91 -13.70
C LEU A 25 -11.80 -0.76 -12.96
N CYS A 26 -10.97 -1.81 -12.92
CA CYS A 26 -9.64 -1.74 -12.30
C CYS A 26 -8.74 -0.69 -12.97
N THR A 27 -8.84 -0.55 -14.29
CA THR A 27 -8.10 0.45 -15.06
C THR A 27 -8.55 1.86 -14.71
N HIS A 28 -9.86 2.12 -14.61
CA HIS A 28 -10.37 3.42 -14.17
C HIS A 28 -9.93 3.78 -12.75
N VAL A 29 -9.95 2.81 -11.83
CA VAL A 29 -9.42 3.01 -10.47
C VAL A 29 -7.93 3.34 -10.50
N ALA A 30 -7.14 2.60 -11.27
CA ALA A 30 -5.69 2.82 -11.38
C ALA A 30 -5.33 4.19 -11.97
N GLN A 31 -6.12 4.68 -12.92
CA GLN A 31 -5.97 5.99 -13.55
C GLN A 31 -6.53 7.14 -12.70
N GLY A 32 -7.26 6.84 -11.62
CA GLY A 32 -7.98 7.85 -10.84
C GLY A 32 -9.18 8.45 -11.56
N HIS A 33 -9.65 7.81 -12.64
CA HIS A 33 -10.82 8.22 -13.42
C HIS A 33 -12.12 7.79 -12.73
N LEU A 34 -12.37 8.32 -11.54
CA LEU A 34 -13.51 7.98 -10.69
C LEU A 34 -14.37 9.22 -10.41
N SER A 35 -15.69 9.03 -10.36
CA SER A 35 -16.57 10.04 -9.77
C SER A 35 -16.24 10.22 -8.28
N LEU A 36 -16.55 11.38 -7.71
CA LEU A 36 -16.31 11.65 -6.28
C LEU A 36 -17.00 10.63 -5.38
N ALA A 37 -18.21 10.17 -5.76
CA ALA A 37 -18.94 9.15 -5.02
C ALA A 37 -18.22 7.79 -5.05
N ALA A 38 -17.77 7.36 -6.23
CA ALA A 38 -17.00 6.11 -6.39
C ALA A 38 -15.66 6.17 -5.65
N ALA A 39 -14.94 7.29 -5.72
CA ALA A 39 -13.69 7.48 -5.00
C ALA A 39 -13.87 7.41 -3.48
N ARG A 40 -14.93 8.03 -2.93
CA ARG A 40 -15.26 7.94 -1.50
C ARG A 40 -15.62 6.52 -1.08
N LEU A 41 -16.36 5.81 -1.91
CA LEU A 41 -16.77 4.43 -1.63
C LEU A 41 -15.57 3.49 -1.65
N LEU A 42 -14.75 3.54 -2.70
CA LEU A 42 -13.57 2.69 -2.86
C LEU A 42 -12.44 3.06 -1.88
N GLY A 43 -12.35 4.33 -1.50
CA GLY A 43 -11.43 4.82 -0.47
C GLY A 43 -11.93 4.60 0.96
N ALA A 44 -13.15 4.11 1.16
CA ALA A 44 -13.65 3.78 2.47
C ALA A 44 -12.87 2.61 3.09
N SER A 45 -12.89 2.54 4.41
CA SER A 45 -12.26 1.44 5.14
C SER A 45 -13.04 1.07 6.38
N ARG A 46 -12.97 -0.22 6.74
CA ARG A 46 -13.41 -0.70 8.04
C ARG A 46 -12.28 -0.51 9.03
N LEU A 47 -12.53 0.28 10.08
CA LEU A 47 -11.55 0.56 11.13
C LEU A 47 -11.61 -0.51 12.21
N LEU A 48 -10.44 -1.06 12.55
CA LEU A 48 -10.25 -2.03 13.63
C LEU A 48 -9.23 -1.49 14.63
N ALA A 49 -9.60 -1.48 15.91
CA ALA A 49 -8.71 -1.15 17.01
C ALA A 49 -8.13 -2.44 17.59
N ILE A 50 -6.87 -2.75 17.26
CA ILE A 50 -6.19 -3.95 17.78
C ILE A 50 -5.35 -3.52 18.98
N GLU A 51 -5.47 -4.21 20.11
CA GLU A 51 -4.64 -3.94 21.28
C GLU A 51 -3.19 -4.38 21.04
N LYS A 52 -2.23 -3.60 21.55
CA LYS A 52 -0.82 -3.98 21.59
C LYS A 52 -0.52 -4.68 22.91
N ASP A 53 0.35 -5.68 22.89
CA ASP A 53 0.84 -6.36 24.09
C ASP A 53 1.51 -5.39 25.08
N SER A 54 2.15 -4.34 24.56
CA SER A 54 2.79 -3.26 25.34
C SER A 54 1.81 -2.22 25.90
N GLY A 55 0.51 -2.41 25.72
CA GLY A 55 -0.51 -1.38 25.92
C GLY A 55 -0.63 -0.41 24.73
N GLY A 56 -1.80 0.25 24.64
CA GLY A 56 -2.18 1.11 23.52
C GLY A 56 -2.83 0.36 22.35
N VAL A 57 -3.19 1.10 21.29
CA VAL A 57 -3.94 0.59 20.14
C VAL A 57 -3.11 0.66 18.85
N ARG A 58 -3.25 -0.37 18.00
CA ARG A 58 -2.84 -0.40 16.60
C ARG A 58 -4.10 -0.23 15.74
N PRO A 59 -4.39 1.00 15.27
CA PRO A 59 -5.50 1.21 14.37
C PRO A 59 -5.17 0.58 13.02
N ILE A 60 -6.07 -0.25 12.49
CA ILE A 60 -5.99 -0.84 11.16
C ILE A 60 -7.17 -0.34 10.34
N ALA A 61 -6.87 0.29 9.21
CA ALA A 61 -7.85 0.64 8.19
C ALA A 61 -7.90 -0.47 7.13
N VAL A 62 -8.93 -1.31 7.17
CA VAL A 62 -9.16 -2.35 6.16
C VAL A 62 -9.88 -1.73 4.97
N GLY A 63 -9.12 -1.32 3.95
CA GLY A 63 -9.67 -0.75 2.72
C GLY A 63 -10.44 -1.75 1.86
N GLU A 64 -11.22 -1.22 0.92
CA GLU A 64 -12.03 -2.01 -0.01
C GLU A 64 -11.20 -3.03 -0.82
N ALA A 65 -11.77 -4.21 -1.03
CA ALA A 65 -11.06 -5.33 -1.66
C ALA A 65 -10.62 -5.00 -3.10
N LEU A 66 -11.48 -4.34 -3.87
CA LEU A 66 -11.18 -3.92 -5.24
C LEU A 66 -10.06 -2.88 -5.28
N TYR A 67 -10.08 -1.89 -4.38
CA TYR A 67 -9.00 -0.89 -4.30
C TYR A 67 -7.66 -1.55 -3.93
N ARG A 68 -7.66 -2.48 -2.97
CA ARG A 68 -6.45 -3.24 -2.61
C ARG A 68 -5.94 -4.13 -3.74
N LEU A 69 -6.83 -4.71 -4.54
CA LEU A 69 -6.46 -5.48 -5.74
C LEU A 69 -5.71 -4.58 -6.73
N VAL A 70 -6.27 -3.41 -7.04
CA VAL A 70 -5.65 -2.45 -7.97
C VAL A 70 -4.32 -1.94 -7.44
N ALA A 71 -4.27 -1.51 -6.18
CA ALA A 71 -3.05 -1.06 -5.52
C ALA A 71 -1.96 -2.14 -5.53
N ARG A 72 -2.31 -3.40 -5.25
CA ARG A 72 -1.38 -4.53 -5.28
C ARG A 72 -0.85 -4.79 -6.69
N SER A 73 -1.73 -4.77 -7.70
CA SER A 73 -1.35 -4.93 -9.11
C SER A 73 -0.35 -3.86 -9.54
N LEU A 74 -0.61 -2.60 -9.19
CA LEU A 74 0.33 -1.49 -9.44
C LEU A 74 1.66 -1.70 -8.70
N SER A 75 1.62 -2.06 -7.41
CA SER A 75 2.84 -2.32 -6.64
C SER A 75 3.69 -3.44 -7.22
N LEU A 76 3.08 -4.44 -7.86
CA LEU A 76 3.80 -5.53 -8.53
C LEU A 76 4.40 -5.07 -9.86
N GLN A 77 3.63 -4.33 -10.67
CA GLN A 77 4.09 -3.82 -11.97
C GLN A 77 5.25 -2.82 -11.83
N PHE A 78 5.17 -1.92 -10.84
CA PHE A 78 6.18 -0.90 -10.58
C PHE A 78 7.26 -1.32 -9.58
N ARG A 79 7.34 -2.62 -9.24
CA ARG A 79 8.29 -3.12 -8.23
C ARG A 79 9.73 -2.74 -8.57
N ALA A 80 10.16 -2.90 -9.82
CA ALA A 80 11.51 -2.58 -10.24
C ALA A 80 11.79 -1.07 -10.09
N THR A 81 10.87 -0.24 -10.59
CA THR A 81 10.94 1.22 -10.44
C THR A 81 11.05 1.66 -8.97
N PHE A 82 10.29 1.02 -8.07
CA PHE A 82 10.39 1.30 -6.64
C PHE A 82 11.73 0.85 -6.05
N SER A 83 12.22 -0.34 -6.39
CA SER A 83 13.56 -0.80 -5.95
C SER A 83 14.63 0.20 -6.37
N ASP A 84 14.66 0.54 -7.66
CA ASP A 84 15.66 1.44 -8.24
C ASP A 84 15.62 2.84 -7.61
N HIS A 85 14.44 3.31 -7.22
CA HIS A 85 14.27 4.62 -6.59
C HIS A 85 14.68 4.64 -5.11
N PHE A 86 14.36 3.59 -4.37
CA PHE A 86 14.54 3.55 -2.92
C PHE A 86 15.90 3.02 -2.48
N GLU A 87 16.56 2.21 -3.30
CA GLU A 87 17.90 1.72 -3.01
C GLU A 87 18.95 2.83 -3.15
N PRO A 88 20.01 2.82 -2.32
CA PRO A 88 20.29 1.88 -1.22
C PRO A 88 19.73 2.32 0.15
N TRP A 89 18.87 3.34 0.20
CA TRP A 89 18.57 4.07 1.45
C TRP A 89 17.38 3.52 2.24
N GLN A 90 16.40 2.96 1.55
CA GLN A 90 15.17 2.46 2.13
C GLN A 90 15.03 0.98 1.79
N PHE A 91 14.62 0.16 2.77
CA PHE A 91 14.47 -1.29 2.58
C PHE A 91 13.05 -1.83 2.85
N GLY A 92 12.08 -0.96 3.18
CA GLY A 92 10.70 -1.35 3.52
C GLY A 92 9.79 -1.60 2.31
N VAL A 93 10.15 -1.08 1.13
CA VAL A 93 9.36 -1.13 -0.11
C VAL A 93 10.20 -1.75 -1.22
N ALA A 94 9.63 -2.75 -1.89
CA ALA A 94 10.19 -3.48 -3.04
C ALA A 94 11.51 -4.24 -2.82
N THR A 95 12.21 -4.04 -1.70
CA THR A 95 13.46 -4.73 -1.35
C THR A 95 13.23 -6.13 -0.81
N ARG A 96 13.79 -7.14 -1.48
CA ARG A 96 13.69 -8.54 -1.02
C ARG A 96 14.59 -8.75 0.20
N GLY A 97 13.99 -9.17 1.31
CA GLY A 97 14.72 -9.43 2.57
C GLY A 97 15.20 -8.14 3.25
N GLY A 98 14.51 -7.01 3.02
CA GLY A 98 14.97 -5.70 3.48
C GLY A 98 15.19 -5.59 5.00
N CYS A 99 14.37 -6.27 5.80
CA CYS A 99 14.55 -6.33 7.26
C CYS A 99 15.88 -6.98 7.64
N GLU A 100 16.17 -8.14 7.05
CA GLU A 100 17.40 -8.89 7.26
C GLU A 100 18.61 -8.11 6.74
N THR A 101 18.48 -7.50 5.56
CA THR A 101 19.52 -6.67 4.96
C THR A 101 19.91 -5.51 5.87
N ILE A 102 18.95 -4.78 6.45
CA ILE A 102 19.26 -3.68 7.39
C ILE A 102 20.02 -4.22 8.60
N VAL A 103 19.52 -5.28 9.24
CA VAL A 103 20.11 -5.80 10.48
C VAL A 103 21.52 -6.32 10.26
N HIS A 104 21.74 -7.11 9.21
CA HIS A 104 23.06 -7.67 8.91
C HIS A 104 24.02 -6.61 8.39
N GLY A 105 23.55 -5.71 7.52
CA GLY A 105 24.35 -4.61 6.99
C GLY A 105 24.85 -3.70 8.10
N LEU A 106 23.95 -3.28 9.00
CA LEU A 106 24.30 -2.41 10.13
C LEU A 106 25.36 -3.07 11.04
N ARG A 107 25.20 -4.35 11.38
CA ARG A 107 26.19 -5.08 12.20
C ARG A 107 27.56 -5.12 11.53
N ALA A 108 27.60 -5.50 10.26
CA ALA A 108 28.86 -5.54 9.50
C ALA A 108 29.51 -4.15 9.40
N THR A 109 28.73 -3.08 9.25
CA THR A 109 29.24 -1.70 9.25
C THR A 109 29.85 -1.32 10.60
N LEU A 110 29.22 -1.69 11.71
CA LEU A 110 29.77 -1.41 13.05
C LEU A 110 31.02 -2.23 13.35
N ASP A 111 31.12 -3.46 12.85
CA ASP A 111 32.34 -4.28 12.98
C ASP A 111 33.53 -3.62 12.26
N LEU A 112 33.28 -2.98 11.12
CA LEU A 112 34.30 -2.23 10.35
C LEU A 112 34.61 -0.86 10.94
N HIS A 113 33.66 -0.27 11.66
CA HIS A 113 33.75 1.08 12.23
C HIS A 113 33.37 1.07 13.72
N PRO A 114 34.24 0.56 14.60
CA PRO A 114 33.94 0.37 16.02
C PRO A 114 33.66 1.69 16.78
N ASP A 115 34.12 2.82 16.25
CA ASP A 115 33.89 4.15 16.82
C ASP A 115 32.55 4.78 16.41
N TRP A 116 31.78 4.13 15.52
CA TRP A 116 30.48 4.63 15.08
C TRP A 116 29.37 4.26 16.06
N VAL A 117 28.33 5.10 16.10
CA VAL A 117 27.13 4.89 16.92
C VAL A 117 25.89 4.77 16.05
N VAL A 118 24.90 4.03 16.54
CA VAL A 118 23.59 3.88 15.86
C VAL A 118 22.59 4.84 16.47
N LEU A 119 21.94 5.63 15.62
CA LEU A 119 20.77 6.41 16.00
C LEU A 119 19.50 5.69 15.53
N GLN A 120 18.68 5.24 16.49
CA GLN A 120 17.38 4.66 16.21
C GLN A 120 16.29 5.72 16.34
N LEU A 121 15.51 5.91 15.27
CA LEU A 121 14.40 6.86 15.22
C LEU A 121 13.09 6.12 15.01
N ASP A 122 12.02 6.61 15.64
CA ASP A 122 10.65 6.11 15.45
C ASP A 122 9.69 7.29 15.29
N ILE A 123 8.73 7.15 14.37
CA ILE A 123 7.72 8.17 14.12
C ILE A 123 6.41 7.72 14.77
N ARG A 124 5.99 8.45 15.81
CA ARG A 124 4.71 8.19 16.48
C ARG A 124 3.56 8.37 15.51
N ASN A 125 2.78 7.30 15.30
CA ASN A 125 1.56 7.33 14.49
C ASN A 125 1.77 7.72 13.02
N ALA A 126 2.91 7.32 12.41
CA ALA A 126 3.35 7.73 11.08
C ALA A 126 2.24 7.76 10.01
N PHE A 127 1.42 6.72 9.91
CA PHE A 127 0.37 6.63 8.87
C PHE A 127 -0.77 7.67 9.00
N ASN A 128 -0.97 8.27 10.17
CA ASN A 128 -2.07 9.21 10.41
C ASN A 128 -1.60 10.66 10.56
N ILE A 129 -0.29 10.92 10.58
CA ILE A 129 0.27 12.27 10.79
C ILE A 129 1.00 12.83 9.57
N VAL A 130 1.02 12.08 8.47
CA VAL A 130 1.64 12.50 7.21
C VAL A 130 0.52 12.93 6.24
N SER A 131 0.66 14.12 5.65
CA SER A 131 -0.26 14.72 4.67
C SER A 131 0.26 14.56 3.25
#